data_AF-A0A1T4Y0A4-F1
#
_entry.id   AF-A0A1T4Y0A4-F1
#
_cell.length_a   1.000
_cell.length_b   1.000
_cell.length_c   1.000
_cell.angle_alpha   90.00
_cell.angle_beta   90.00
_cell.angle_gamma   90.00
#
_symmetry.space_group_name_H-M   'P 1'
#
loop_
_entity.id
_entity.type
_entity.pdbx_description
1 polymer ?
#
loop_
_entity_poly.entity_id
_entity_poly.type
_entity_poly.pdbx_seq_one_letter_code
_entity_poly.pdbx_strand_id
1 'polypeptide(L)'
;MYALKKHFCFFVSFVGLLFLLAGCQKTSYPVDYEQLSAEERLVIRFSHVVGEDTPKGLAARKFAKLMKERSNGYIEVQIFPNSILYKDGEEMEALSNNDIQMIAPATSKVTSTVPEWSVVDLPFAFDSYEEVHAYMQGKVGRQLIGKFEKQGLVMLGMWDNGFKQLTNREYPINMPADIKGLNMRIMPSDILEQQFELFGASAMKLDFNNVFQSLDNGLIDAQENTLSNIVSKSLHLKQGYMTVSNHGYLGYVLLMNKEFWDGLPENVQLLIQDTLSEVSEWQREIAHQLNEKDLSELEKCDCIQIHNLSEDERQQWEEAFSPVYDFYRGRFGAKYINSLPKIKGGNKE
;
A
#
# COMPACT_ATOMS: atom_id res chain seq x y z
N MET A 1 -9.07 83.81 62.94
CA MET A 1 -9.50 82.95 64.08
C MET A 1 -9.75 81.56 63.51
N TYR A 2 -9.07 80.46 63.78
CA TYR A 2 -8.01 80.02 64.69
C TYR A 2 -7.28 78.88 63.92
N ALA A 3 -6.06 79.07 63.42
CA ALA A 3 -4.83 78.37 63.84
C ALA A 3 -4.97 77.08 64.70
N LEU A 4 -4.35 75.98 64.25
CA LEU A 4 -3.41 75.10 64.98
C LEU A 4 -2.81 74.10 63.96
N LYS A 5 -1.52 74.20 63.56
CA LYS A 5 -0.31 73.56 64.17
C LYS A 5 -0.39 72.02 64.16
N LYS A 6 0.66 71.23 63.92
CA LYS A 6 2.06 71.33 63.47
C LYS A 6 2.56 69.86 63.47
N HIS A 7 3.48 69.56 62.56
CA HIS A 7 4.44 68.45 62.50
C HIS A 7 4.53 67.45 63.68
N PHE A 8 4.63 66.15 63.32
CA PHE A 8 5.43 65.18 64.06
C PHE A 8 6.40 64.46 63.12
N CYS A 9 7.61 64.25 63.63
CA CYS A 9 8.85 63.92 62.93
C CYS A 9 9.00 62.46 62.47
N PHE A 10 9.70 62.31 61.34
CA PHE A 10 10.79 61.38 61.04
C PHE A 10 11.08 60.23 62.03
N PHE A 11 10.97 58.98 61.55
CA PHE A 11 11.97 57.93 61.83
C PHE A 11 12.04 56.92 60.67
N VAL A 12 13.12 57.03 59.90
CA VAL A 12 13.98 55.97 59.35
C VAL A 12 13.39 54.55 59.33
N SER A 13 13.13 53.98 58.15
CA SER A 13 13.93 52.81 57.73
C SER A 13 13.81 52.52 56.24
N PHE A 14 14.99 52.48 55.65
CA PHE A 14 15.35 52.09 54.31
C PHE A 14 15.09 50.58 54.15
N VAL A 15 13.94 50.18 53.61
CA VAL A 15 13.78 48.82 53.05
C VAL A 15 13.84 48.95 51.54
N GLY A 16 15.07 48.93 51.06
CA GLY A 16 15.38 48.91 49.64
C GLY A 16 14.74 47.71 48.97
N LEU A 17 14.05 47.99 47.87
CA LEU A 17 14.26 47.33 46.59
C LEU A 17 14.57 45.81 46.67
N LEU A 18 13.65 45.04 47.26
CA LEU A 18 13.66 43.59 47.10
C LEU A 18 13.11 43.25 45.71
N PHE A 19 14.04 43.13 44.76
CA PHE A 19 14.06 42.14 43.69
C PHE A 19 12.69 41.73 43.10
N LEU A 20 12.08 42.62 42.31
CA LEU A 20 11.25 42.19 41.19
C LEU A 20 12.15 41.85 39.99
N LEU A 21 13.06 40.88 40.17
CA LEU A 21 13.48 40.05 39.05
C LEU A 21 12.39 38.99 38.89
N ALA A 22 11.24 39.40 38.34
CA ALA A 22 10.37 38.46 37.66
C ALA A 22 11.23 37.86 36.55
N GLY A 23 11.75 36.66 36.79
CA GLY A 23 12.49 35.93 35.79
C GLY A 23 11.63 35.86 34.55
N CYS A 24 12.09 36.48 33.46
CA CYS A 24 11.74 36.02 32.13
C CYS A 24 12.35 34.63 31.96
N GLN A 25 11.82 33.64 32.68
CA GLN A 25 11.85 32.30 32.15
C GLN A 25 11.01 32.38 30.89
N LYS A 26 11.64 32.18 29.73
CA LYS A 26 10.94 31.66 28.56
C LYS A 26 10.37 30.30 28.99
N THR A 27 9.22 30.31 29.65
CA THR A 27 8.39 29.13 29.76
C THR A 27 7.88 28.89 28.34
N SER A 28 8.61 28.05 27.59
CA SER A 28 8.01 27.41 26.42
C SER A 28 6.94 26.47 26.97
N TYR A 29 5.73 26.98 27.11
CA TYR A 29 4.58 26.12 27.35
C TYR A 29 4.52 25.13 26.17
N PRO A 30 4.30 23.83 26.43
CA PRO A 30 4.04 22.90 25.34
C PRO A 30 2.86 23.45 24.54
N VAL A 31 3.06 23.65 23.24
CA VAL A 31 1.99 24.09 22.35
C VAL A 31 0.99 22.94 22.28
N ASP A 32 -0.23 23.19 22.74
CA ASP A 32 -1.33 22.26 22.61
C ASP A 32 -1.82 22.30 21.16
N TYR A 33 -1.38 21.34 20.35
CA TYR A 33 -1.78 21.27 18.94
C TYR A 33 -3.16 20.62 18.74
N GLU A 34 -3.84 20.16 19.79
CA GLU A 34 -5.20 19.60 19.65
C GLU A 34 -6.22 20.66 19.21
N GLN A 35 -5.95 21.94 19.50
CA GLN A 35 -6.81 23.08 19.14
C GLN A 35 -6.37 23.86 17.90
N LEU A 36 -5.43 23.34 17.11
CA LEU A 36 -5.06 23.99 15.83
C LEU A 36 -6.25 24.06 14.87
N SER A 37 -6.37 25.20 14.19
CA SER A 37 -7.25 25.31 13.02
C SER A 37 -6.75 24.41 11.89
N ALA A 38 -7.63 24.09 10.93
CA ALA A 38 -7.25 23.28 9.76
C ALA A 38 -6.13 23.94 8.91
N GLU A 39 -5.95 25.27 9.05
CA GLU A 39 -4.93 26.06 8.35
C GLU A 39 -3.54 25.98 9.03
N GLU A 40 -3.49 25.58 10.29
CA GLU A 40 -2.25 25.43 11.06
C GLU A 40 -1.76 23.97 11.13
N ARG A 41 -2.63 23.00 10.83
CA ARG A 41 -2.29 21.57 10.79
C ARG A 41 -1.66 21.17 9.46
N LEU A 42 -0.74 20.21 9.53
CA LEU A 42 -0.23 19.56 8.34
C LEU A 42 -1.16 18.40 7.96
N VAL A 43 -1.91 18.56 6.87
CA VAL A 43 -2.87 17.57 6.40
C VAL A 43 -2.25 16.69 5.32
N ILE A 44 -2.26 15.37 5.53
CA ILE A 44 -1.91 14.36 4.53
C ILE A 44 -3.19 13.63 4.15
N ARG A 45 -3.70 13.87 2.94
CA ARG A 45 -4.82 13.09 2.41
C ARG A 45 -4.30 11.79 1.84
N PHE A 46 -4.91 10.67 2.24
CA PHE A 46 -4.54 9.31 1.84
C PHE A 46 -5.74 8.60 1.20
N SER A 47 -5.71 8.41 -0.13
CA SER A 47 -6.73 7.63 -0.86
C SER A 47 -6.33 6.18 -1.07
N HIS A 48 -7.29 5.25 -0.95
CA HIS A 48 -7.10 3.85 -1.36
C HIS A 48 -8.42 3.14 -1.71
N VAL A 49 -8.31 2.06 -2.48
CA VAL A 49 -9.49 1.40 -3.10
C VAL A 49 -10.11 0.22 -2.32
N VAL A 50 -9.43 -0.26 -1.28
CA VAL A 50 -9.88 -1.43 -0.48
C VAL A 50 -10.75 -1.02 0.71
N GLY A 51 -11.43 -2.01 1.31
CA GLY A 51 -12.20 -1.85 2.53
C GLY A 51 -11.35 -1.64 3.79
N GLU A 52 -11.98 -1.17 4.86
CA GLU A 52 -11.31 -0.84 6.11
C GLU A 52 -10.68 -2.05 6.81
N ASP A 53 -11.31 -3.21 6.78
CA ASP A 53 -10.84 -4.41 7.50
C ASP A 53 -9.87 -5.28 6.67
N THR A 54 -9.24 -4.69 5.66
CA THR A 54 -8.17 -5.32 4.86
C THR A 54 -6.79 -4.94 5.41
N PRO A 55 -5.71 -5.65 5.02
CA PRO A 55 -4.36 -5.34 5.48
C PRO A 55 -3.96 -3.87 5.23
N LYS A 56 -4.31 -3.32 4.05
CA LYS A 56 -4.03 -1.93 3.71
C LYS A 56 -4.94 -0.94 4.46
N GLY A 57 -6.23 -1.24 4.62
CA GLY A 57 -7.14 -0.38 5.39
C GLY A 57 -6.72 -0.25 6.85
N LEU A 58 -6.32 -1.37 7.47
CA LEU A 58 -5.80 -1.44 8.83
C LEU A 58 -4.49 -0.66 8.99
N ALA A 59 -3.58 -0.78 8.03
CA ALA A 59 -2.31 -0.05 8.03
C ALA A 59 -2.49 1.45 7.87
N ALA A 60 -3.37 1.90 6.96
CA ALA A 60 -3.69 3.31 6.81
C ALA A 60 -4.22 3.91 8.12
N ARG A 61 -5.15 3.22 8.81
CA ARG A 61 -5.67 3.66 10.12
C ARG A 61 -4.60 3.69 11.20
N LYS A 62 -3.74 2.67 11.25
CA LYS A 62 -2.64 2.64 12.22
C LYS A 62 -1.65 3.77 11.97
N PHE A 63 -1.28 4.01 10.72
CA PHE A 63 -0.44 5.14 10.33
C PHE A 63 -1.05 6.48 10.76
N ALA A 64 -2.31 6.73 10.42
CA ALA A 64 -2.99 7.96 10.81
C ALA A 64 -3.03 8.17 12.32
N LYS A 65 -3.33 7.11 13.08
CA LYS A 65 -3.32 7.14 14.55
C LYS A 65 -1.94 7.51 15.10
N LEU A 66 -0.90 6.80 14.67
CA LEU A 66 0.47 7.03 15.15
C LEU A 66 1.00 8.41 14.76
N MET A 67 0.69 8.90 13.56
CA MET A 67 1.05 10.25 13.14
C MET A 67 0.42 11.31 14.03
N LYS A 68 -0.88 11.17 14.35
CA LYS A 68 -1.56 12.08 15.28
C LYS A 68 -0.92 12.04 16.66
N GLU A 69 -0.71 10.85 17.22
CA GLU A 69 -0.13 10.67 18.56
C GLU A 69 1.29 11.24 18.67
N ARG A 70 2.18 10.91 17.72
CA ARG A 70 3.60 11.31 17.77
C ARG A 70 3.83 12.77 17.43
N SER A 71 2.94 13.37 16.65
CA SER A 71 2.98 14.80 16.33
C SER A 71 2.22 15.66 17.33
N ASN A 72 1.67 15.06 18.41
CA ASN A 72 0.77 15.71 19.36
C ASN A 72 -0.42 16.42 18.68
N GLY A 73 -0.91 15.90 17.55
CA GLY A 73 -2.01 16.48 16.78
C GLY A 73 -1.60 17.45 15.66
N TYR A 74 -0.31 17.78 15.52
CA TYR A 74 0.17 18.67 14.45
C TYR A 74 -0.04 18.09 13.04
N ILE A 75 0.08 16.77 12.89
CA ILE A 75 -0.13 16.07 11.61
C ILE A 75 -1.45 15.32 11.65
N GLU A 76 -2.31 15.62 10.67
CA GLU A 76 -3.59 14.94 10.46
C GLU A 76 -3.53 14.13 9.17
N VAL A 77 -3.71 12.82 9.26
CA VAL A 77 -3.83 11.95 8.08
C VAL A 77 -5.31 11.64 7.84
N GLN A 78 -5.85 12.14 6.73
CA GLN A 78 -7.25 11.95 6.33
C GLN A 78 -7.35 10.76 5.37
N ILE A 79 -8.02 9.69 5.77
CA ILE A 79 -8.09 8.44 4.99
C ILE A 79 -9.40 8.40 4.19
N PHE A 80 -9.28 8.08 2.91
CA PHE A 80 -10.39 7.94 1.98
C PHE A 80 -10.40 6.49 1.41
N PRO A 81 -11.08 5.54 2.07
CA PRO A 81 -11.12 4.14 1.66
C PRO A 81 -12.13 3.89 0.52
N ASN A 82 -12.18 2.64 0.01
CA ASN A 82 -13.17 2.19 -0.98
C ASN A 82 -13.34 3.09 -2.22
N SER A 83 -12.26 3.75 -2.66
CA SER A 83 -12.30 4.68 -3.80
C SER A 83 -13.34 5.79 -3.65
N ILE A 84 -13.66 6.19 -2.41
CA ILE A 84 -14.64 7.27 -2.16
C ILE A 84 -14.16 8.61 -2.75
N LEU A 85 -12.85 8.78 -2.90
CA LEU A 85 -12.24 9.98 -3.45
C LEU A 85 -11.67 9.76 -4.87
N TYR A 86 -10.82 8.75 -5.05
CA TYR A 86 -10.23 8.40 -6.35
C TYR A 86 -10.29 6.89 -6.63
N LYS A 87 -10.61 6.52 -7.87
CA LYS A 87 -10.66 5.13 -8.34
C LYS A 87 -9.32 4.65 -8.90
N ASP A 88 -9.28 3.38 -9.30
CA ASP A 88 -8.12 2.83 -10.02
C ASP A 88 -7.86 3.64 -11.29
N GLY A 89 -6.60 4.05 -11.49
CA GLY A 89 -6.18 4.90 -12.61
C GLY A 89 -6.25 6.39 -12.32
N GLU A 90 -7.30 6.86 -11.63
CA GLU A 90 -7.46 8.28 -11.24
C GLU A 90 -6.47 8.67 -10.11
N GLU A 91 -6.19 7.76 -9.18
CA GLU A 91 -5.38 8.05 -7.98
C GLU A 91 -3.93 8.46 -8.31
N MET A 92 -3.34 7.95 -9.40
CA MET A 92 -1.97 8.29 -9.82
C MET A 92 -1.89 9.70 -10.42
N GLU A 93 -2.91 10.10 -11.19
CA GLU A 93 -2.99 11.45 -11.76
C GLU A 93 -3.25 12.48 -10.64
N ALA A 94 -4.19 12.19 -9.74
CA ALA A 94 -4.45 13.01 -8.56
C ALA A 94 -3.20 13.19 -7.68
N LEU A 95 -2.40 12.12 -7.49
CA LEU A 95 -1.14 12.20 -6.75
C LEU A 95 -0.14 13.11 -7.48
N SER A 96 -0.03 12.96 -8.81
CA SER A 96 0.89 13.76 -9.62
C SER A 96 0.55 15.25 -9.58
N ASN A 97 -0.75 15.58 -9.58
CA ASN A 97 -1.26 16.95 -9.45
C ASN A 97 -1.26 17.47 -8.00
N ASN A 98 -0.88 16.63 -7.02
CA ASN A 98 -0.95 16.92 -5.59
C ASN A 98 -2.38 17.21 -5.07
N ASP A 99 -3.42 16.76 -5.78
CA ASP A 99 -4.80 16.78 -5.28
C ASP A 99 -4.99 15.81 -4.10
N ILE A 100 -4.21 14.73 -4.11
CA ILE A 100 -4.01 13.80 -2.98
C ILE A 100 -2.52 13.76 -2.64
N GLN A 101 -2.18 13.70 -1.35
CA GLN A 101 -0.79 13.70 -0.91
C GLN A 101 -0.20 12.29 -0.94
N MET A 102 -0.98 11.28 -0.58
CA MET A 102 -0.51 9.91 -0.41
C MET A 102 -1.48 8.89 -0.99
N ILE A 103 -0.95 7.84 -1.61
CA ILE A 103 -1.72 6.67 -2.09
C ILE A 103 -0.92 5.39 -1.85
N ALA A 104 -1.60 4.25 -1.95
CA ALA A 104 -0.99 2.92 -1.90
C ALA A 104 -1.56 2.00 -2.99
N PRO A 105 -1.26 2.29 -4.27
CA PRO A 105 -1.68 1.49 -5.42
C PRO A 105 -1.10 0.07 -5.34
N ALA A 106 -1.80 -0.87 -5.96
CA ALA A 106 -1.28 -2.23 -6.13
C ALA A 106 -0.02 -2.21 -7.00
N THR A 107 0.90 -3.17 -6.79
CA THR A 107 2.14 -3.31 -7.57
C THR A 107 1.92 -3.30 -9.07
N SER A 108 0.83 -3.88 -9.56
CA SER A 108 0.53 -3.88 -11.00
C SER A 108 0.09 -2.51 -11.53
N LYS A 109 -0.54 -1.68 -10.70
CA LYS A 109 -1.11 -0.39 -11.13
C LYS A 109 -0.07 0.70 -11.37
N VAL A 110 1.10 0.56 -10.77
CA VAL A 110 2.20 1.52 -10.96
C VAL A 110 2.97 1.27 -12.27
N THR A 111 2.67 0.20 -13.00
CA THR A 111 3.36 -0.17 -14.25
C THR A 111 3.06 0.80 -15.40
N SER A 112 1.95 1.54 -15.35
CA SER A 112 1.69 2.64 -16.30
C SER A 112 2.67 3.81 -16.15
N THR A 113 3.21 4.00 -14.93
CA THR A 113 4.14 5.09 -14.58
C THR A 113 5.60 4.63 -14.62
N VAL A 114 5.85 3.41 -14.13
CA VAL A 114 7.16 2.75 -14.18
C VAL A 114 6.99 1.37 -14.82
N PRO A 115 7.04 1.25 -16.16
CA PRO A 115 6.79 -0.02 -16.84
C PRO A 115 7.69 -1.17 -16.38
N GLU A 116 8.95 -0.91 -16.04
CA GLU A 116 9.86 -1.96 -15.56
C GLU A 116 9.50 -2.50 -14.16
N TRP A 117 8.56 -1.86 -13.46
CA TRP A 117 8.01 -2.39 -12.22
C TRP A 117 7.21 -3.68 -12.46
N SER A 118 6.76 -3.94 -13.69
CA SER A 118 5.99 -5.14 -14.03
C SER A 118 6.77 -6.45 -13.87
N VAL A 119 8.06 -6.40 -13.51
CA VAL A 119 8.82 -7.58 -13.06
C VAL A 119 8.17 -8.23 -11.84
N VAL A 120 7.48 -7.43 -11.01
CA VAL A 120 6.77 -7.92 -9.83
C VAL A 120 5.50 -8.70 -10.18
N ASP A 121 4.94 -8.43 -11.36
CA ASP A 121 3.75 -9.10 -11.86
C ASP A 121 4.09 -10.42 -12.57
N LEU A 122 5.37 -10.74 -12.77
CA LEU A 122 5.76 -11.97 -13.44
C LEU A 122 5.24 -13.19 -12.66
N PRO A 123 4.55 -14.13 -13.33
CA PRO A 123 3.99 -15.29 -12.67
C PRO A 123 5.09 -16.15 -12.02
N PHE A 124 4.85 -16.58 -10.80
CA PHE A 124 5.77 -17.33 -9.94
C PHE A 124 7.15 -16.68 -9.78
N ALA A 125 7.26 -15.36 -9.89
CA ALA A 125 8.56 -14.68 -9.76
C ALA A 125 9.21 -14.80 -8.38
N PHE A 126 8.39 -15.05 -7.35
CA PHE A 126 8.76 -15.13 -5.95
C PHE A 126 8.03 -16.29 -5.29
N ASP A 127 8.72 -16.99 -4.39
CA ASP A 127 8.17 -18.10 -3.62
C ASP A 127 7.68 -17.67 -2.23
N SER A 128 8.12 -16.50 -1.75
CA SER A 128 7.75 -15.99 -0.43
C SER A 128 7.72 -14.46 -0.36
N TYR A 129 7.13 -13.92 0.71
CA TYR A 129 7.12 -12.48 0.97
C TYR A 129 8.54 -11.93 1.19
N GLU A 130 9.38 -12.71 1.86
CA GLU A 130 10.79 -12.38 2.13
C GLU A 130 11.57 -12.22 0.83
N GLU A 131 11.30 -13.08 -0.16
CA GLU A 131 11.91 -12.97 -1.48
C GLU A 131 11.53 -11.67 -2.20
N VAL A 132 10.26 -11.27 -2.13
CA VAL A 132 9.78 -9.99 -2.66
C VAL A 132 10.51 -8.83 -1.99
N HIS A 133 10.56 -8.83 -0.66
CA HIS A 133 11.18 -7.75 0.12
C HIS A 133 12.69 -7.68 -0.13
N ALA A 134 13.38 -8.82 -0.16
CA ALA A 134 14.81 -8.90 -0.44
C ALA A 134 15.14 -8.42 -1.86
N TYR A 135 14.31 -8.76 -2.85
CA TYR A 135 14.46 -8.25 -4.22
C TYR A 135 14.37 -6.72 -4.27
N MET A 136 13.37 -6.15 -3.58
CA MET A 136 13.13 -4.70 -3.53
C MET A 136 14.21 -3.93 -2.75
N GLN A 137 14.71 -4.51 -1.68
CA GLN A 137 15.86 -3.99 -0.93
C GLN A 137 17.18 -4.17 -1.69
N GLY A 138 17.23 -5.02 -2.71
CA GLY A 138 18.39 -5.26 -3.54
C GLY A 138 18.76 -4.08 -4.45
N LYS A 139 19.92 -4.19 -5.11
CA LYS A 139 20.42 -3.15 -6.04
C LYS A 139 19.42 -2.81 -7.15
N VAL A 140 18.80 -3.82 -7.76
CA VAL A 140 17.84 -3.62 -8.84
C VAL A 140 16.49 -3.09 -8.33
N GLY A 141 16.02 -3.55 -7.18
CA GLY A 141 14.87 -2.96 -6.51
C GLY A 141 15.05 -1.47 -6.24
N ARG A 142 16.18 -1.06 -5.65
CA ARG A 142 16.50 0.38 -5.48
C ARG A 142 16.55 1.18 -6.79
N GLN A 143 16.98 0.56 -7.90
CA GLN A 143 16.92 1.21 -9.21
C GLN A 143 15.48 1.40 -9.73
N LEU A 144 14.59 0.44 -9.45
CA LEU A 144 13.16 0.58 -9.74
C LEU A 144 12.53 1.67 -8.89
N ILE A 145 12.84 1.70 -7.59
CA ILE A 145 12.38 2.73 -6.65
C ILE A 145 12.77 4.14 -7.14
N GLY A 146 14.03 4.34 -7.52
CA GLY A 146 14.52 5.63 -8.03
C GLY A 146 13.90 6.08 -9.37
N LYS A 147 13.12 5.24 -10.06
CA LYS A 147 12.36 5.67 -11.24
C LYS A 147 11.10 6.46 -10.88
N PHE A 148 10.53 6.25 -9.70
CA PHE A 148 9.39 7.05 -9.22
C PHE A 148 9.78 8.51 -9.01
N GLU A 149 10.99 8.77 -8.49
CA GLU A 149 11.46 10.15 -8.28
C GLU A 149 11.52 10.95 -9.59
N LYS A 150 11.88 10.29 -10.70
CA LYS A 150 11.89 10.90 -12.03
C LYS A 150 10.50 11.25 -12.55
N GLN A 151 9.46 10.65 -11.97
CA GLN A 151 8.06 10.92 -12.26
C GLN A 151 7.44 11.90 -11.25
N GLY A 152 8.26 12.55 -10.41
CA GLY A 152 7.75 13.46 -9.38
C GLY A 152 7.08 12.75 -8.21
N LEU A 153 7.43 11.50 -7.94
CA LEU A 153 6.84 10.68 -6.88
C LEU A 153 7.92 10.16 -5.92
N VAL A 154 7.62 10.13 -4.62
CA VAL A 154 8.48 9.53 -3.60
C VAL A 154 7.85 8.24 -3.12
N MET A 155 8.59 7.14 -3.23
CA MET A 155 8.16 5.87 -2.67
C MET A 155 8.63 5.76 -1.23
N LEU A 156 7.67 5.62 -0.30
CA LEU A 156 7.93 5.62 1.14
C LEU A 156 8.01 4.22 1.75
N GLY A 157 7.63 3.19 0.99
CA GLY A 157 7.71 1.80 1.44
C GLY A 157 6.84 0.85 0.61
N MET A 158 6.78 -0.39 1.08
CA MET A 158 5.88 -1.41 0.55
C MET A 158 5.11 -2.09 1.68
N TRP A 159 3.84 -2.33 1.39
CA TRP A 159 2.93 -3.14 2.20
C TRP A 159 2.56 -4.41 1.44
N ASP A 160 2.40 -5.51 2.16
CA ASP A 160 1.95 -6.76 1.56
C ASP A 160 0.42 -6.79 1.44
N ASN A 161 -0.09 -7.55 0.49
CA ASN A 161 -1.40 -8.15 0.65
C ASN A 161 -1.23 -9.65 0.72
N GLY A 162 -0.78 -10.26 -0.37
CA GLY A 162 -0.75 -11.72 -0.46
C GLY A 162 -0.34 -12.22 -1.84
N PHE A 163 -0.17 -13.53 -1.94
CA PHE A 163 -0.13 -14.21 -3.22
C PHE A 163 -1.55 -14.36 -3.79
N LYS A 164 -1.63 -14.23 -5.11
CA LYS A 164 -2.86 -14.29 -5.88
C LYS A 164 -3.30 -15.73 -6.10
N GLN A 165 -4.61 -15.95 -5.98
CA GLN A 165 -5.33 -17.17 -6.29
C GLN A 165 -6.21 -16.92 -7.50
N LEU A 166 -6.50 -17.97 -8.26
CA LEU A 166 -7.42 -17.91 -9.41
C LEU A 166 -8.81 -18.32 -8.95
N THR A 167 -9.83 -17.57 -9.36
CA THR A 167 -11.23 -17.98 -9.19
C THR A 167 -11.97 -17.86 -10.50
N ASN A 168 -12.98 -18.71 -10.69
CA ASN A 168 -13.93 -18.55 -11.79
C ASN A 168 -15.31 -19.16 -11.42
N ARG A 169 -16.32 -18.90 -12.25
CA ARG A 169 -17.68 -19.40 -12.03
C ARG A 169 -18.05 -20.67 -12.82
N GLU A 170 -17.27 -21.03 -13.82
CA GLU A 170 -17.67 -21.98 -14.87
C GLU A 170 -17.21 -23.42 -14.57
N TYR A 171 -15.92 -23.63 -14.25
CA TYR A 171 -15.33 -24.96 -14.08
C TYR A 171 -13.99 -24.93 -13.30
N PRO A 172 -13.50 -26.06 -12.76
CA PRO A 172 -12.19 -26.13 -12.11
C PRO A 172 -11.04 -25.73 -13.05
N ILE A 173 -10.02 -25.02 -12.53
CA ILE A 173 -8.79 -24.67 -13.25
C ILE A 173 -7.63 -25.44 -12.59
N ASN A 174 -7.26 -26.59 -13.14
CA ASN A 174 -6.20 -27.44 -12.56
C ASN A 174 -4.87 -27.22 -13.29
N MET A 175 -4.93 -26.90 -14.59
CA MET A 175 -3.76 -26.65 -15.42
C MET A 175 -3.93 -25.36 -16.26
N PRO A 176 -2.82 -24.76 -16.76
CA PRO A 176 -2.89 -23.50 -17.51
C PRO A 176 -3.85 -23.54 -18.71
N ALA A 177 -3.97 -24.68 -19.38
CA ALA A 177 -4.86 -24.84 -20.53
C ALA A 177 -6.36 -24.65 -20.19
N ASP A 178 -6.76 -24.83 -18.93
CA ASP A 178 -8.13 -24.63 -18.48
C ASP A 178 -8.53 -23.15 -18.48
N ILE A 179 -7.59 -22.21 -18.58
CA ILE A 179 -7.89 -20.77 -18.67
C ILE A 179 -8.62 -20.39 -19.97
N LYS A 180 -8.53 -21.25 -20.99
CA LYS A 180 -8.97 -20.95 -22.36
C LYS A 180 -10.44 -20.54 -22.44
N GLY A 181 -10.68 -19.38 -23.04
CA GLY A 181 -12.03 -18.87 -23.31
C GLY A 181 -12.67 -18.12 -22.14
N LEU A 182 -12.03 -18.05 -20.98
CA LEU A 182 -12.51 -17.23 -19.87
C LEU A 182 -12.32 -15.74 -20.17
N ASN A 183 -13.32 -14.93 -19.83
CA ASN A 183 -13.18 -13.48 -19.71
C ASN A 183 -12.53 -13.19 -18.35
N MET A 184 -11.23 -12.94 -18.34
CA MET A 184 -10.42 -12.79 -17.14
C MET A 184 -10.27 -11.32 -16.76
N ARG A 185 -10.75 -10.94 -15.58
CA ARG A 185 -10.44 -9.61 -15.04
C ARG A 185 -9.00 -9.57 -14.54
N ILE A 186 -8.28 -8.53 -14.95
CA ILE A 186 -6.92 -8.22 -14.47
C ILE A 186 -6.81 -6.78 -13.94
N MET A 187 -5.75 -6.54 -13.17
CA MET A 187 -5.28 -5.17 -12.93
C MET A 187 -4.59 -4.62 -14.19
N PRO A 188 -4.46 -3.29 -14.33
CA PRO A 188 -3.74 -2.67 -15.44
C PRO A 188 -2.25 -3.06 -15.49
N SER A 189 -1.92 -4.14 -16.20
CA SER A 189 -0.55 -4.60 -16.41
C SER A 189 -0.48 -5.45 -17.68
N ASP A 190 0.45 -5.12 -18.57
CA ASP A 190 0.68 -5.89 -19.79
C ASP A 190 1.25 -7.28 -19.51
N ILE A 191 1.89 -7.48 -18.34
CA ILE A 191 2.37 -8.80 -17.91
C ILE A 191 1.20 -9.68 -17.49
N LEU A 192 0.23 -9.13 -16.76
CA LEU A 192 -0.99 -9.86 -16.39
C LEU A 192 -1.85 -10.16 -17.62
N GLU A 193 -1.93 -9.24 -18.58
CA GLU A 193 -2.59 -9.47 -19.87
C GLU A 193 -1.94 -10.65 -20.61
N GLN A 194 -0.62 -10.61 -20.77
CA GLN A 194 0.15 -11.69 -21.40
C GLN A 194 0.04 -13.02 -20.64
N GLN A 195 -0.06 -12.98 -19.31
CA GLN A 195 -0.23 -14.16 -18.45
C GLN A 195 -1.46 -14.97 -18.86
N PHE A 196 -2.58 -14.31 -19.12
CA PHE A 196 -3.84 -14.99 -19.40
C PHE A 196 -4.11 -15.18 -20.90
N GLU A 197 -3.75 -14.20 -21.73
CA GLU A 197 -3.91 -14.32 -23.19
C GLU A 197 -3.04 -15.43 -23.79
N LEU A 198 -1.89 -15.74 -23.17
CA LEU A 198 -1.05 -16.88 -23.55
C LEU A 198 -1.84 -18.21 -23.60
N PHE A 199 -2.83 -18.35 -22.72
CA PHE A 199 -3.68 -19.55 -22.65
C PHE A 199 -5.07 -19.35 -23.26
N GLY A 200 -5.26 -18.27 -24.02
CA GLY A 200 -6.48 -18.01 -24.78
C GLY A 200 -7.66 -17.50 -23.95
N ALA A 201 -7.42 -16.92 -22.77
CA ALA A 201 -8.41 -16.08 -22.11
C ALA A 201 -8.49 -14.69 -22.77
N SER A 202 -9.64 -14.04 -22.60
CA SER A 202 -9.83 -12.63 -22.95
C SER A 202 -9.58 -11.79 -21.69
N ALA A 203 -8.44 -11.10 -21.62
CA ALA A 203 -8.08 -10.30 -20.46
C ALA A 203 -8.76 -8.91 -20.49
N MET A 204 -9.38 -8.51 -19.39
CA MET A 204 -10.07 -7.23 -19.25
C MET A 204 -9.54 -6.45 -18.04
N LYS A 205 -8.94 -5.29 -18.29
CA LYS A 205 -8.46 -4.35 -17.27
C LYS A 205 -9.68 -3.63 -16.66
N LEU A 206 -10.08 -4.00 -15.43
CA LEU A 206 -11.22 -3.40 -14.73
C LEU A 206 -10.85 -2.89 -13.33
N ASP A 207 -11.46 -1.77 -12.94
CA ASP A 207 -11.39 -1.21 -11.59
C ASP A 207 -11.82 -2.25 -10.53
N PHE A 208 -11.10 -2.29 -9.42
CA PHE A 208 -11.31 -3.27 -8.36
C PHE A 208 -12.72 -3.23 -7.75
N ASN A 209 -13.33 -2.06 -7.58
CA ASN A 209 -14.66 -1.94 -7.01
C ASN A 209 -15.78 -2.33 -7.98
N ASN A 210 -15.49 -2.47 -9.27
CA ASN A 210 -16.44 -2.97 -10.26
C ASN A 210 -16.41 -4.50 -10.39
N VAL A 211 -15.44 -5.20 -9.79
CA VAL A 211 -15.23 -6.65 -10.00
C VAL A 211 -16.43 -7.47 -9.54
N PHE A 212 -16.96 -7.23 -8.34
CA PHE A 212 -18.12 -7.99 -7.85
C PHE A 212 -19.31 -7.86 -8.79
N GLN A 213 -19.66 -6.65 -9.21
CA GLN A 213 -20.78 -6.42 -10.12
C GLN A 213 -20.53 -7.03 -11.51
N SER A 214 -19.28 -7.01 -11.98
CA SER A 214 -18.89 -7.58 -13.27
C SER A 214 -18.88 -9.12 -13.25
N LEU A 215 -18.62 -9.73 -12.09
CA LEU A 215 -18.82 -11.16 -11.86
C LEU A 215 -20.32 -11.50 -11.76
N ASP A 216 -21.12 -10.64 -11.11
CA ASP A 216 -22.55 -10.87 -10.92
C ASP A 216 -23.35 -10.79 -12.23
N ASN A 217 -23.02 -9.84 -13.10
CA ASN A 217 -23.73 -9.61 -14.36
C ASN A 217 -23.21 -10.44 -15.55
N GLY A 218 -22.18 -11.28 -15.35
CA GLY A 218 -21.63 -12.11 -16.42
C GLY A 218 -20.60 -11.44 -17.32
N LEU A 219 -20.15 -10.20 -17.05
CA LEU A 219 -19.18 -9.50 -17.89
C LEU A 219 -17.78 -10.16 -17.89
N ILE A 220 -17.36 -10.69 -16.73
CA ILE A 220 -16.08 -11.39 -16.54
C ILE A 220 -16.32 -12.72 -15.86
N ASP A 221 -15.70 -13.80 -16.30
CA ASP A 221 -15.93 -15.15 -15.76
C ASP A 221 -15.03 -15.47 -14.57
N ALA A 222 -13.84 -14.89 -14.60
CA ALA A 222 -12.73 -15.23 -13.75
C ALA A 222 -11.95 -13.98 -13.32
N GLN A 223 -11.19 -14.13 -12.24
CA GLN A 223 -10.28 -13.11 -11.75
C GLN A 223 -9.12 -13.73 -10.95
N GLU A 224 -8.09 -12.94 -10.71
CA GLU A 224 -7.02 -13.25 -9.77
C GLU A 224 -7.01 -12.26 -8.59
N ASN A 225 -6.89 -12.76 -7.35
CA ASN A 225 -6.72 -11.93 -6.16
C ASN A 225 -6.14 -12.67 -4.96
N THR A 226 -5.74 -11.92 -3.94
CA THR A 226 -5.45 -12.46 -2.62
C THR A 226 -6.72 -12.94 -1.93
N LEU A 227 -6.58 -13.87 -0.99
CA LEU A 227 -7.69 -14.39 -0.19
C LEU A 227 -8.41 -13.26 0.57
N SER A 228 -7.64 -12.31 1.10
CA SER A 228 -8.20 -11.14 1.78
C SER A 228 -9.12 -10.30 0.90
N ASN A 229 -8.77 -10.10 -0.37
CA ASN A 229 -9.64 -9.39 -1.30
C ASN A 229 -10.84 -10.25 -1.74
N ILE A 230 -10.65 -11.57 -1.94
CA ILE A 230 -11.73 -12.50 -2.31
C ILE A 230 -12.83 -12.51 -1.24
N VAL A 231 -12.45 -12.54 0.05
CA VAL A 231 -13.40 -12.53 1.17
C VAL A 231 -13.98 -11.14 1.40
N SER A 232 -13.15 -10.11 1.56
CA SER A 232 -13.61 -8.76 1.93
C SER A 232 -14.48 -8.07 0.87
N LYS A 233 -14.33 -8.42 -0.41
CA LYS A 233 -15.22 -7.96 -1.50
C LYS A 233 -16.30 -8.97 -1.88
N SER A 234 -16.44 -10.04 -1.09
CA SER A 234 -17.43 -11.11 -1.29
C SER A 234 -17.38 -11.73 -2.70
N LEU A 235 -16.21 -11.76 -3.34
CA LEU A 235 -16.05 -12.27 -4.70
C LEU A 235 -16.37 -13.77 -4.76
N HIS A 236 -16.07 -14.51 -3.69
CA HIS A 236 -16.41 -15.93 -3.53
C HIS A 236 -17.91 -16.21 -3.69
N LEU A 237 -18.81 -15.25 -3.44
CA LEU A 237 -20.25 -15.44 -3.64
C LEU A 237 -20.66 -15.54 -5.12
N LYS A 238 -19.76 -15.18 -6.04
CA LYS A 238 -19.97 -15.18 -7.50
C LYS A 238 -19.02 -16.11 -8.22
N GLN A 239 -18.28 -16.95 -7.50
CA GLN A 239 -17.25 -17.84 -8.03
C GLN A 239 -17.46 -19.24 -7.47
N GLY A 240 -17.61 -20.23 -8.34
CA GLY A 240 -17.86 -21.62 -7.96
C GLY A 240 -16.57 -22.39 -7.69
N TYR A 241 -15.45 -21.93 -8.22
CA TYR A 241 -14.16 -22.63 -8.20
C TYR A 241 -13.04 -21.68 -7.82
N MET A 242 -12.13 -22.15 -6.98
CA MET A 242 -10.88 -21.48 -6.63
C MET A 242 -9.70 -22.44 -6.75
N THR A 243 -8.63 -21.99 -7.38
CA THR A 243 -7.34 -22.67 -7.39
C THR A 243 -6.36 -21.89 -6.54
N VAL A 244 -5.94 -22.52 -5.43
CA VAL A 244 -4.85 -22.02 -4.58
C VAL A 244 -3.55 -22.24 -5.33
N SER A 245 -3.20 -21.24 -6.12
CA SER A 245 -2.14 -21.29 -7.13
C SER A 245 -0.90 -20.53 -6.71
N ASN A 246 -1.05 -19.52 -5.82
CA ASN A 246 0.02 -18.61 -5.41
C ASN A 246 0.85 -18.09 -6.60
N HIS A 247 0.23 -17.93 -7.77
CA HIS A 247 0.94 -17.78 -9.04
C HIS A 247 1.50 -16.38 -9.27
N GLY A 248 1.26 -15.43 -8.38
CA GLY A 248 1.83 -14.09 -8.48
C GLY A 248 1.61 -13.28 -7.22
N TYR A 249 2.43 -12.27 -6.99
CA TYR A 249 2.37 -11.43 -5.80
C TYR A 249 1.49 -10.19 -6.02
N LEU A 250 0.70 -9.85 -5.00
CA LEU A 250 0.01 -8.56 -4.91
C LEU A 250 0.44 -7.87 -3.62
N GLY A 251 1.11 -6.73 -3.79
CA GLY A 251 1.44 -5.80 -2.71
C GLY A 251 1.00 -4.39 -3.03
N TYR A 252 1.43 -3.45 -2.20
CA TYR A 252 1.15 -2.03 -2.37
C TYR A 252 2.42 -1.21 -2.32
N VAL A 253 2.50 -0.23 -3.23
CA VAL A 253 3.60 0.73 -3.28
C VAL A 253 3.12 2.01 -2.62
N LEU A 254 3.69 2.39 -1.47
CA LEU A 254 3.31 3.65 -0.84
C LEU A 254 3.98 4.80 -1.58
N LEU A 255 3.17 5.67 -2.17
CA LEU A 255 3.65 6.80 -2.96
C LEU A 255 3.14 8.11 -2.35
N MET A 256 4.01 9.11 -2.38
CA MET A 256 3.71 10.48 -2.01
C MET A 256 4.11 11.42 -3.15
N ASN A 257 3.38 12.51 -3.34
CA ASN A 257 3.78 13.55 -4.28
C ASN A 257 5.14 14.14 -3.87
N LYS A 258 6.08 14.27 -4.81
CA LYS A 258 7.45 14.72 -4.51
C LYS A 258 7.52 16.19 -4.10
N GLU A 259 6.76 17.08 -4.72
CA GLU A 259 6.73 18.49 -4.34
C GLU A 259 6.21 18.66 -2.92
N PHE A 260 5.11 17.97 -2.59
CA PHE A 260 4.60 17.93 -1.23
C PHE A 260 5.65 17.40 -0.26
N TRP A 261 6.27 16.25 -0.57
CA TRP A 261 7.31 15.64 0.27
C TRP A 261 8.49 16.58 0.52
N ASP A 262 9.06 17.15 -0.54
CA ASP A 262 10.22 18.04 -0.47
C ASP A 262 9.90 19.35 0.27
N GLY A 263 8.63 19.76 0.30
CA GLY A 263 8.14 20.91 1.06
C GLY A 263 7.92 20.65 2.57
N LEU A 264 7.97 19.39 3.01
CA LEU A 264 7.81 19.05 4.43
C LEU A 264 9.06 19.45 5.24
N PRO A 265 8.88 19.92 6.49
CA PRO A 265 9.99 20.03 7.42
C PRO A 265 10.73 18.70 7.60
N GLU A 266 12.06 18.73 7.76
CA GLU A 266 12.89 17.52 7.89
C GLU A 266 12.42 16.62 9.06
N ASN A 267 12.03 17.21 10.20
CA ASN A 267 11.49 16.46 11.33
C ASN A 267 10.15 15.78 11.02
N VAL A 268 9.34 16.34 10.12
CA VAL A 268 8.10 15.72 9.64
C VAL A 268 8.42 14.57 8.69
N GLN A 269 9.37 14.74 7.76
CA GLN A 269 9.81 13.67 6.87
C GLN A 269 10.36 12.47 7.65
N LEU A 270 11.19 12.71 8.67
CA LEU A 270 11.72 11.67 9.55
C LEU A 270 10.60 10.97 10.32
N LEU A 271 9.67 11.73 10.90
CA LEU A 271 8.54 11.15 11.63
C LEU A 271 7.67 10.26 10.72
N ILE A 272 7.43 10.66 9.47
CA ILE A 272 6.70 9.84 8.49
C ILE A 272 7.47 8.57 8.17
N GLN A 273 8.78 8.65 7.90
CA GLN A 273 9.62 7.49 7.58
C GLN A 273 9.66 6.49 8.74
N ASP A 274 9.94 6.94 9.96
CA ASP A 274 10.01 6.08 11.15
C ASP A 274 8.66 5.41 11.44
N THR A 275 7.58 6.18 11.32
CA THR A 275 6.22 5.66 11.55
C THR A 275 5.82 4.67 10.46
N LEU A 276 6.12 4.94 9.19
CA LEU A 276 5.84 4.00 8.11
C LEU A 276 6.70 2.75 8.19
N SER A 277 7.95 2.82 8.65
CA SER A 277 8.79 1.63 8.87
C SER A 277 8.13 0.68 9.86
N GLU A 278 7.71 1.18 11.03
CA GLU A 278 7.01 0.39 12.05
C GLU A 278 5.65 -0.13 11.56
N VAL A 279 4.86 0.72 10.92
CA VAL A 279 3.55 0.32 10.38
C VAL A 279 3.72 -0.74 9.32
N SER A 280 4.75 -0.66 8.46
CA SER A 280 5.00 -1.64 7.41
C SER A 280 5.38 -3.00 7.98
N GLU A 281 6.22 -3.06 9.01
CA GLU A 281 6.57 -4.32 9.68
C GLU A 281 5.32 -4.98 10.29
N TRP A 282 4.53 -4.20 11.06
CA TRP A 282 3.27 -4.69 11.61
C TRP A 282 2.27 -5.11 10.51
N GLN A 283 2.19 -4.34 9.43
CA GLN A 283 1.24 -4.57 8.36
C GLN A 283 1.50 -5.90 7.63
N ARG A 284 2.76 -6.27 7.43
CA ARG A 284 3.15 -7.52 6.76
C ARG A 284 2.67 -8.73 7.55
N GLU A 285 2.85 -8.70 8.87
CA GLU A 285 2.35 -9.74 9.77
C GLU A 285 0.81 -9.85 9.69
N ILE A 286 0.11 -8.71 9.74
CA ILE A 286 -1.36 -8.67 9.61
C ILE A 286 -1.83 -9.18 8.25
N ALA A 287 -1.10 -8.89 7.17
CA ALA A 287 -1.42 -9.38 5.83
C ALA A 287 -1.38 -10.90 5.77
N HIS A 288 -0.33 -11.51 6.33
CA HIS A 288 -0.19 -12.95 6.42
C HIS A 288 -1.34 -13.57 7.21
N GLN A 289 -1.58 -13.09 8.44
CA GLN A 289 -2.62 -13.60 9.33
C GLN A 289 -4.02 -13.51 8.71
N LEU A 290 -4.34 -12.41 8.02
CA LEU A 290 -5.65 -12.25 7.38
C LEU A 290 -5.83 -13.24 6.22
N ASN A 291 -4.83 -13.44 5.37
CA ASN A 291 -4.97 -14.40 4.27
C ASN A 291 -5.08 -15.84 4.78
N GLU A 292 -4.33 -16.24 5.81
CA GLU A 292 -4.49 -17.58 6.43
C GLU A 292 -5.89 -17.77 7.02
N LYS A 293 -6.38 -16.76 7.74
CA LYS A 293 -7.73 -16.75 8.30
C LYS A 293 -8.77 -16.90 7.19
N ASP A 294 -8.66 -16.10 6.14
CA ASP A 294 -9.63 -16.04 5.05
C ASP A 294 -9.64 -17.34 4.22
N LEU A 295 -8.50 -18.02 4.05
CA LEU A 295 -8.47 -19.38 3.49
C LEU A 295 -9.25 -20.36 4.37
N SER A 296 -9.00 -20.33 5.68
CA SER A 296 -9.71 -21.21 6.63
C SER A 296 -11.22 -20.96 6.65
N GLU A 297 -11.66 -19.71 6.47
CA GLU A 297 -13.08 -19.37 6.34
C GLU A 297 -13.69 -19.94 5.05
N LEU A 298 -12.98 -19.83 3.92
CA LEU A 298 -13.43 -20.39 2.64
C LEU A 298 -13.48 -21.93 2.67
N GLU A 299 -12.53 -22.59 3.32
CA GLU A 299 -12.55 -24.05 3.51
C GLU A 299 -13.71 -24.50 4.41
N LYS A 300 -14.02 -23.74 5.46
CA LYS A 300 -15.10 -24.06 6.41
C LYS A 300 -16.50 -23.80 5.86
N CYS A 301 -16.67 -22.77 5.02
CA CYS A 301 -17.98 -22.46 4.45
C CYS A 301 -18.42 -23.50 3.42
N ASP A 302 -17.47 -24.22 2.80
CA ASP A 302 -17.70 -25.11 1.65
C ASP A 302 -18.53 -24.45 0.54
N CYS A 303 -18.37 -23.13 0.42
CA CYS A 303 -19.16 -22.27 -0.46
C CYS A 303 -18.49 -22.07 -1.83
N ILE A 304 -17.28 -22.59 -2.00
CA ILE A 304 -16.48 -22.57 -3.23
C ILE A 304 -15.67 -23.86 -3.30
N GLN A 305 -15.58 -24.48 -4.48
CA GLN A 305 -14.75 -25.67 -4.65
C GLN A 305 -13.27 -25.27 -4.74
N ILE A 306 -12.48 -25.69 -3.75
CA ILE A 306 -11.06 -25.34 -3.63
C ILE A 306 -10.20 -26.47 -4.20
N HIS A 307 -9.32 -26.14 -5.15
CA HIS A 307 -8.25 -27.00 -5.62
C HIS A 307 -6.89 -26.43 -5.16
N ASN A 308 -6.14 -27.24 -4.42
CA ASN A 308 -4.75 -26.94 -4.06
C ASN A 308 -3.84 -27.60 -5.07
N LEU A 309 -2.94 -26.83 -5.69
CA LEU A 309 -1.95 -27.39 -6.59
C LEU A 309 -1.01 -28.32 -5.82
N SER A 310 -0.77 -29.49 -6.36
CA SER A 310 0.40 -30.31 -6.02
C SER A 310 1.69 -29.66 -6.51
N GLU A 311 2.84 -30.12 -6.02
CA GLU A 311 4.14 -29.62 -6.48
C GLU A 311 4.35 -29.87 -7.98
N ASP A 312 3.93 -31.05 -8.47
CA ASP A 312 4.03 -31.39 -9.90
C ASP A 312 3.13 -30.49 -10.77
N GLU A 313 1.93 -30.17 -10.30
CA GLU A 313 1.06 -29.21 -10.99
C GLU A 313 1.67 -27.82 -10.96
N ARG A 314 2.14 -27.36 -9.79
CA ARG A 314 2.82 -26.07 -9.65
C ARG A 314 3.99 -25.94 -10.63
N GLN A 315 4.84 -26.95 -10.75
CA GLN A 315 5.95 -26.95 -11.70
C GLN A 315 5.45 -26.81 -13.16
N GLN A 316 4.39 -27.53 -13.54
CA GLN A 316 3.79 -27.40 -14.86
C GLN A 316 3.27 -25.98 -15.13
N TRP A 317 2.67 -25.35 -14.12
CA TRP A 317 2.26 -23.95 -14.21
C TRP A 317 3.45 -23.00 -14.41
N GLU A 318 4.52 -23.18 -13.63
CA GLU A 318 5.74 -22.37 -13.75
C GLU A 318 6.38 -22.47 -15.14
N GLU A 319 6.54 -23.69 -15.66
CA GLU A 319 7.12 -23.95 -16.97
C GLU A 319 6.27 -23.34 -18.09
N ALA A 320 4.94 -23.47 -18.00
CA ALA A 320 4.02 -22.94 -19.01
C ALA A 320 4.08 -21.40 -19.14
N PHE A 321 4.48 -20.70 -18.07
CA PHE A 321 4.61 -19.23 -18.07
C PHE A 321 5.95 -18.69 -18.59
N SER A 322 6.90 -19.55 -18.97
CA SER A 322 8.19 -19.13 -19.54
C SER A 322 8.07 -18.07 -20.68
N PRO A 323 7.08 -18.15 -21.61
CA PRO A 323 6.90 -17.12 -22.65
C PRO A 323 6.59 -15.71 -22.10
N VAL A 324 6.00 -15.59 -20.91
CA VAL A 324 5.73 -14.28 -20.27
C VAL A 324 7.06 -13.63 -19.82
N TYR A 325 8.02 -14.44 -19.37
CA TYR A 325 9.36 -13.96 -19.05
C TYR A 325 10.12 -13.51 -20.29
N ASP A 326 9.96 -14.22 -21.41
CA ASP A 326 10.53 -13.82 -22.70
C ASP A 326 9.94 -12.49 -23.20
N PHE A 327 8.63 -12.32 -23.07
CA PHE A 327 7.95 -11.06 -23.37
C PHE A 327 8.49 -9.89 -22.54
N TYR A 328 8.61 -10.06 -21.22
CA TYR A 328 9.21 -9.06 -20.34
C TYR A 328 10.67 -8.76 -20.75
N ARG A 329 11.47 -9.81 -20.99
CA ARG A 329 12.89 -9.68 -21.38
C ARG A 329 13.04 -8.89 -22.67
N GLY A 330 12.17 -9.13 -23.66
CA GLY A 330 12.15 -8.39 -24.92
C GLY A 330 11.90 -6.90 -24.75
N ARG A 331 11.09 -6.50 -23.75
CA ARG A 331 10.73 -5.09 -23.52
C ARG A 331 11.73 -4.35 -22.63
N PHE A 332 12.22 -4.98 -21.56
CA PHE A 332 12.96 -4.29 -20.50
C PHE A 332 14.38 -4.84 -20.27
N GLY A 333 14.76 -5.86 -21.05
CA GLY A 333 16.02 -6.57 -20.92
C GLY A 333 16.06 -7.55 -19.76
N ALA A 334 17.12 -8.35 -19.70
CA ALA A 334 17.27 -9.43 -18.72
C ALA A 334 17.64 -8.95 -17.30
N LYS A 335 18.04 -7.68 -17.11
CA LYS A 335 18.63 -7.23 -15.84
C LYS A 335 17.70 -7.38 -14.63
N TYR A 336 16.39 -7.15 -14.82
CA TYR A 336 15.37 -7.27 -13.78
C TYR A 336 15.09 -8.74 -13.47
N ILE A 337 14.86 -9.54 -14.52
CA ILE A 337 14.64 -10.98 -14.43
C ILE A 337 15.83 -11.71 -13.77
N ASN A 338 17.04 -11.46 -14.24
CA ASN A 338 18.25 -12.10 -13.71
C ASN A 338 18.51 -11.78 -12.24
N SER A 339 17.80 -10.77 -11.70
CA SER A 339 17.93 -10.40 -10.30
C SER A 339 16.92 -11.11 -9.37
N LEU A 340 15.95 -11.84 -9.94
CA LEU A 340 14.95 -12.59 -9.19
C LEU A 340 15.63 -13.70 -8.36
N PRO A 341 15.18 -13.94 -7.12
CA PRO A 341 15.79 -14.93 -6.22
C PRO A 341 15.93 -16.32 -6.86
N LYS A 342 14.86 -16.83 -7.47
CA LYS A 342 14.85 -18.13 -8.16
C LYS A 342 15.85 -18.24 -9.32
N ILE A 343 16.20 -17.13 -9.98
CA ILE A 343 17.16 -17.11 -11.10
C ILE A 343 18.59 -16.89 -10.60
N LYS A 344 18.79 -16.06 -9.57
CA LYS A 344 20.10 -15.85 -8.95
C LYS A 344 20.66 -17.13 -8.34
N GLY A 345 19.80 -18.00 -7.81
CA GLY A 345 20.19 -19.29 -7.23
C GLY A 345 20.61 -20.34 -8.27
N GLY A 346 20.09 -20.27 -9.50
CA GLY A 346 20.32 -21.24 -10.57
C GLY A 346 21.61 -21.03 -11.39
N ASN A 347 22.27 -19.88 -11.29
CA ASN A 347 23.56 -19.61 -11.95
C ASN A 347 24.77 -19.94 -11.06
N LYS A 348 24.66 -21.01 -10.25
CA LYS A 348 25.79 -21.67 -9.61
C LYS A 348 26.12 -22.96 -10.36
N GLU A 349 26.55 -22.84 -11.61
CA GLU A 349 27.35 -23.86 -12.30
C GLU A 349 28.53 -23.18 -13.02
#